data_AF-A0A2D7MJK7-F1
#
_entry.id   AF-A0A2D7MJK7-F1
#
_cell.length_a   1.000
_cell.length_b   1.000
_cell.length_c   1.000
_cell.angle_alpha   90.00
_cell.angle_beta   90.00
_cell.angle_gamma   90.00
#
_symmetry.space_group_name_H-M   'P 1'
#
loop_
_entity.id
_entity.type
_entity.pdbx_description
1 polymer ?
#
loop_
_entity_poly.entity_id
_entity_poly.type
_entity_poly.pdbx_seq_one_letter_code
_entity_poly.pdbx_strand_id
1 'polypeptide(L)'
;MKESLKIETITISGLEGKLARPHNNLKIESLVIMLHGWSINSNYMTNFFPILLNKCYHTAFYAPDAPYACTHTGDGRQWFKFDPEQGVDFFKHNKDVESSTRVIEDLIMDAAKSFKIPLSRIILSGYSQGGVMTLAEGTKHNLAGLLVFAGVLLTPRTLQNAHVHSPEIMFIHGENDEVMPLSALEYTKQILSEKNYKLETVICEGSGHSMNELSLQSAIRFICGRFK
;
A
#
# COMPACT_ATOMS: atom_id res chain seq x y z
N MET A 1 -2.22 -15.17 29.43
CA MET A 1 -1.11 -15.32 28.46
C MET A 1 -1.51 -14.53 27.23
N LYS A 2 -0.73 -13.53 26.80
CA LYS A 2 -0.95 -12.92 25.48
C LYS A 2 -0.64 -14.00 24.45
N GLU A 3 -1.61 -14.41 23.67
CA GLU A 3 -1.41 -15.31 22.53
C GLU A 3 -0.37 -14.65 21.61
N SER A 4 0.72 -15.36 21.30
CA SER A 4 1.78 -14.82 20.44
C SER A 4 1.21 -14.54 19.05
N LEU A 5 1.56 -13.39 18.48
CA LEU A 5 1.16 -13.05 17.12
C LEU A 5 1.67 -14.15 16.16
N LYS A 6 0.75 -14.80 15.46
CA LYS A 6 1.09 -15.80 14.45
C LYS A 6 1.10 -15.13 13.08
N ILE A 7 2.28 -15.06 12.48
CA ILE A 7 2.47 -14.63 11.09
C ILE A 7 2.55 -15.88 10.23
N GLU A 8 1.69 -15.97 9.22
CA GLU A 8 1.59 -17.08 8.28
C GLU A 8 2.26 -16.68 6.96
N THR A 9 3.02 -17.60 6.35
CA THR A 9 3.38 -17.47 4.93
C THR A 9 2.24 -18.06 4.11
N ILE A 10 1.66 -17.27 3.20
CA ILE A 10 0.59 -17.72 2.30
C ILE A 10 0.86 -17.23 0.88
N THR A 11 0.11 -17.79 -0.08
CA THR A 11 0.17 -17.37 -1.49
C THR A 11 -1.21 -16.98 -1.98
N ILE A 12 -1.33 -15.79 -2.58
CA ILE A 12 -2.55 -15.31 -3.24
C ILE A 12 -2.15 -14.81 -4.63
N SER A 13 -2.86 -15.27 -5.68
CA SER A 13 -2.58 -14.92 -7.08
C SER A 13 -1.11 -15.11 -7.48
N GLY A 14 -0.47 -16.16 -6.96
CA GLY A 14 0.93 -16.50 -7.24
C GLY A 14 1.98 -15.65 -6.49
N LEU A 15 1.55 -14.70 -5.65
CA LEU A 15 2.45 -13.94 -4.79
C LEU A 15 2.56 -14.59 -3.41
N GLU A 16 3.74 -15.06 -3.04
CA GLU A 16 4.03 -15.41 -1.64
C GLU A 16 4.02 -14.13 -0.80
N GLY A 17 3.55 -14.22 0.44
CA GLY A 17 3.55 -13.09 1.35
C GLY A 17 3.31 -13.48 2.80
N LYS A 18 3.33 -12.48 3.67
CA LYS A 18 3.08 -12.63 5.11
C LYS A 18 1.67 -12.16 5.46
N LEU A 19 0.91 -13.04 6.11
CA LEU A 19 -0.41 -12.75 6.65
C LEU A 19 -0.34 -12.70 8.17
N ALA A 20 -0.93 -11.67 8.75
CA ALA A 20 -1.24 -11.63 10.18
C ALA A 20 -2.75 -11.51 10.38
N ARG A 21 -3.29 -12.44 11.18
CA ARG A 21 -4.72 -12.51 11.51
C ARG A 21 -5.02 -11.73 12.79
N PRO A 22 -6.28 -11.27 12.97
CA PRO A 22 -6.77 -10.77 14.25
C PRO A 22 -6.40 -11.65 15.44
N HIS A 23 -6.11 -11.01 16.58
CA HIS A 23 -5.86 -11.71 17.85
C HIS A 23 -7.08 -12.55 18.28
N ASN A 24 -6.84 -13.57 19.11
CA ASN A 24 -7.87 -14.43 19.70
C ASN A 24 -8.77 -15.14 18.66
N ASN A 25 -8.26 -15.35 17.44
CA ASN A 25 -9.01 -15.90 16.32
C ASN A 25 -10.32 -15.15 16.03
N LEU A 26 -10.36 -13.83 16.28
CA LEU A 26 -11.50 -13.01 15.92
C LEU A 26 -11.80 -13.14 14.43
N LYS A 27 -13.09 -13.10 14.09
CA LYS A 27 -13.55 -13.13 12.70
C LYS A 27 -12.92 -11.97 11.92
N ILE A 28 -12.38 -12.29 10.74
CA ILE A 28 -11.88 -11.31 9.79
C ILE A 28 -13.08 -10.67 9.10
N GLU A 29 -13.21 -9.35 9.27
CA GLU A 29 -14.27 -8.54 8.64
C GLU A 29 -13.71 -7.58 7.59
N SER A 30 -12.41 -7.30 7.65
CA SER A 30 -11.70 -6.49 6.68
C SER A 30 -10.26 -6.93 6.48
N LEU A 31 -9.67 -6.48 5.37
CA LEU A 31 -8.29 -6.78 4.99
C LEU A 31 -7.56 -5.49 4.60
N VAL A 32 -6.31 -5.38 5.03
CA VAL A 32 -5.36 -4.40 4.49
C VAL A 32 -4.28 -5.16 3.73
N ILE A 33 -4.19 -4.93 2.42
CA ILE A 33 -3.11 -5.44 1.57
C ILE A 33 -2.00 -4.39 1.56
N MET A 34 -0.78 -4.75 1.94
CA MET A 34 0.35 -3.83 2.14
C MET A 34 1.47 -4.09 1.13
N LEU A 35 1.53 -3.27 0.09
CA LEU A 35 2.56 -3.31 -0.94
C LEU A 35 3.86 -2.67 -0.41
N HIS A 36 4.93 -3.46 -0.34
CA HIS A 36 6.21 -2.98 0.16
C HIS A 36 6.93 -2.05 -0.86
N GLY A 37 7.93 -1.30 -0.38
CA GLY A 37 8.78 -0.44 -1.21
C GLY A 37 9.87 -1.18 -1.97
N TRP A 38 10.65 -0.45 -2.78
CA TRP A 38 11.77 -1.02 -3.52
C TRP A 38 12.82 -1.62 -2.56
N SER A 39 13.48 -2.69 -3.01
CA SER A 39 14.55 -3.43 -2.31
C SER A 39 14.21 -4.04 -0.95
N ILE A 40 12.98 -3.91 -0.46
CA ILE A 40 12.46 -4.64 0.70
C ILE A 40 11.51 -5.75 0.27
N ASN A 41 10.93 -6.47 1.24
CA ASN A 41 10.05 -7.61 1.00
C ASN A 41 8.97 -7.71 2.08
N SER A 42 8.12 -8.73 1.98
CA SER A 42 7.04 -9.03 2.92
C SER A 42 7.51 -9.27 4.35
N ASN A 43 8.72 -9.82 4.57
CA ASN A 43 9.27 -10.01 5.91
C ASN A 43 9.47 -8.65 6.61
N TYR A 44 10.00 -7.64 5.92
CA TYR A 44 10.17 -6.30 6.48
C TYR A 44 8.83 -5.71 6.95
N MET A 45 7.76 -5.92 6.19
CA MET A 45 6.43 -5.41 6.51
C MET A 45 5.85 -6.02 7.80
N THR A 46 6.31 -7.19 8.21
CA THR A 46 5.83 -7.84 9.45
C THR A 46 6.15 -7.04 10.71
N ASN A 47 7.15 -6.16 10.67
CA ASN A 47 7.50 -5.27 11.78
C ASN A 47 6.34 -4.35 12.19
N PHE A 48 5.42 -4.05 11.27
CA PHE A 48 4.29 -3.15 11.53
C PHE A 48 3.02 -3.90 11.99
N PHE A 49 2.92 -5.22 11.72
CA PHE A 49 1.72 -6.00 12.04
C PHE A 49 1.31 -5.96 13.53
N PRO A 50 2.23 -6.12 14.51
CA PRO A 50 1.85 -6.03 15.92
C PRO A 50 1.25 -4.68 16.31
N ILE A 51 1.77 -3.58 15.74
CA ILE A 51 1.29 -2.22 16.03
C ILE A 51 -0.13 -2.04 15.50
N LEU A 52 -0.37 -2.49 14.26
CA LEU A 52 -1.65 -2.37 13.58
C LEU A 52 -2.73 -3.26 14.22
N LEU A 53 -2.41 -4.53 14.52
CA LEU A 53 -3.35 -5.49 15.12
C LEU A 53 -3.77 -5.14 16.54
N ASN A 54 -2.92 -4.43 17.29
CA ASN A 54 -3.28 -3.92 18.61
C ASN A 54 -4.42 -2.89 18.59
N LYS A 55 -4.77 -2.34 17.42
CA LYS A 55 -5.80 -1.31 17.27
C LYS A 55 -6.90 -1.67 16.26
N CYS A 56 -6.61 -2.50 15.27
CA CYS A 56 -7.53 -2.89 14.20
C CYS A 56 -8.06 -4.31 14.42
N TYR A 57 -8.95 -4.50 15.41
CA TYR A 57 -9.25 -5.82 15.98
C TYR A 57 -9.93 -6.83 15.05
N HIS A 58 -10.61 -6.41 13.98
CA HIS A 58 -11.27 -7.30 13.01
C HIS A 58 -10.62 -7.28 11.62
N THR A 59 -9.42 -6.72 11.54
CA THR A 59 -8.69 -6.51 10.29
C THR A 59 -7.52 -7.47 10.19
N ALA A 60 -7.45 -8.22 9.10
CA ALA A 60 -6.24 -8.96 8.72
C ALA A 60 -5.29 -8.05 7.94
N PHE A 61 -3.98 -8.33 8.04
CA PHE A 61 -2.94 -7.61 7.32
C PHE A 61 -2.16 -8.60 6.46
N TYR A 62 -2.09 -8.34 5.16
CA TYR A 62 -1.37 -9.18 4.21
C TYR A 62 -0.35 -8.36 3.44
N ALA A 63 0.92 -8.76 3.48
CA ALA A 63 1.99 -8.15 2.70
C ALA A 63 2.52 -9.17 1.69
N PRO A 64 2.20 -9.04 0.39
CA PRO A 64 2.80 -9.87 -0.67
C PRO A 64 4.22 -9.43 -0.98
N ASP A 65 5.06 -10.35 -1.43
CA ASP A 65 6.29 -10.04 -2.15
C ASP A 65 5.95 -9.60 -3.58
N ALA A 66 6.59 -8.53 -4.04
CA ALA A 66 6.47 -8.05 -5.41
C ALA A 66 7.00 -9.10 -6.40
N PRO A 67 6.53 -9.11 -7.67
CA PRO A 67 6.80 -10.20 -8.62
C PRO A 67 8.25 -10.28 -9.11
N TYR A 68 9.03 -9.20 -9.01
CA TYR A 68 10.40 -9.17 -9.50
C TYR A 68 11.43 -9.19 -8.35
N ALA A 69 12.52 -9.91 -8.55
CA ALA A 69 13.67 -9.81 -7.66
C ALA A 69 14.34 -8.42 -7.79
N CYS A 70 14.76 -7.84 -6.67
CA CYS A 70 15.59 -6.64 -6.65
C CYS A 70 17.07 -7.08 -6.56
N THR A 71 17.90 -6.69 -7.52
CA THR A 71 19.32 -7.07 -7.51
C THR A 71 20.16 -6.26 -6.52
N HIS A 72 19.58 -5.23 -5.89
CA HIS A 72 20.29 -4.35 -4.96
C HIS A 72 20.46 -4.96 -3.57
N THR A 73 19.55 -5.83 -3.14
CA THR A 73 19.55 -6.50 -1.83
C THR A 73 19.22 -7.98 -2.03
N GLY A 74 19.89 -8.88 -1.30
CA GLY A 74 19.88 -10.32 -1.61
C GLY A 74 18.50 -10.97 -1.68
N ASP A 75 17.60 -10.61 -0.76
CA ASP A 75 16.22 -11.10 -0.69
C ASP A 75 15.18 -10.03 -1.01
N GLY A 76 15.61 -8.89 -1.55
CA GLY A 76 14.73 -7.77 -1.89
C GLY A 76 13.85 -8.05 -3.09
N ARG A 77 12.69 -7.39 -3.12
CA ARG A 77 11.70 -7.49 -4.19
C ARG A 77 11.39 -6.10 -4.74
N GLN A 78 10.84 -6.05 -5.95
CA GLN A 78 10.43 -4.80 -6.59
C GLN A 78 9.19 -4.99 -7.48
N TRP A 79 8.34 -3.96 -7.53
CA TRP A 79 7.12 -3.95 -8.37
C TRP A 79 7.40 -3.54 -9.81
N PHE A 80 8.43 -2.74 -10.02
CA PHE A 80 8.92 -2.39 -11.34
C PHE A 80 10.41 -2.15 -11.25
N LYS A 81 11.12 -2.31 -12.37
CA LYS A 81 12.56 -2.02 -12.39
C LYS A 81 12.78 -0.56 -12.01
N PHE A 82 13.62 -0.34 -10.99
CA PHE A 82 14.06 0.96 -10.56
C PHE A 82 15.59 0.97 -10.45
N ASP A 83 16.19 2.03 -10.95
CA ASP A 83 17.61 2.30 -10.86
C ASP A 83 17.77 3.62 -10.07
N PRO A 84 18.36 3.59 -8.85
CA PRO A 84 18.51 4.78 -8.03
C PRO A 84 19.47 5.81 -8.64
N GLU A 85 20.39 5.41 -9.52
CA GLU A 85 21.33 6.34 -10.18
C GLU A 85 20.66 7.09 -11.34
N GLN A 86 19.71 6.45 -12.01
CA GLN A 86 19.00 7.03 -13.16
C GLN A 86 17.65 7.66 -12.77
N GLY A 87 17.12 7.31 -11.59
CA GLY A 87 15.79 7.69 -11.16
C GLY A 87 14.67 6.95 -11.92
N VAL A 88 13.43 7.41 -11.75
CA VAL A 88 12.28 6.97 -12.54
C VAL A 88 11.86 8.11 -13.47
N ASP A 89 11.81 7.84 -14.77
CA ASP A 89 11.04 8.69 -15.68
C ASP A 89 9.56 8.35 -15.55
N PHE A 90 8.88 9.09 -14.66
CA PHE A 90 7.47 8.94 -14.35
C PHE A 90 6.53 9.21 -15.55
N PHE A 91 7.03 9.88 -16.60
CA PHE A 91 6.26 10.21 -17.80
C PHE A 91 6.39 9.16 -18.91
N LYS A 92 7.37 8.26 -18.80
CA LYS A 92 7.57 7.18 -19.77
C LYS A 92 6.69 5.99 -19.44
N HIS A 93 6.04 5.44 -20.46
CA HIS A 93 5.31 4.18 -20.35
C HIS A 93 6.24 3.08 -19.82
N ASN A 94 5.89 2.50 -18.69
CA ASN A 94 6.66 1.48 -18.00
C ASN A 94 5.89 0.15 -18.02
N LYS A 95 6.39 -0.80 -18.81
CA LYS A 95 5.75 -2.13 -18.99
C LYS A 95 5.70 -2.93 -17.69
N ASP A 96 6.67 -2.73 -16.79
CA ASP A 96 6.69 -3.44 -15.51
C ASP A 96 5.59 -2.91 -14.60
N VAL A 97 5.33 -1.59 -14.62
CA VAL A 97 4.19 -0.99 -13.91
C VAL A 97 2.89 -1.59 -14.42
N GLU A 98 2.67 -1.65 -15.74
CA GLU A 98 1.45 -2.22 -16.30
C GLU A 98 1.28 -3.69 -15.93
N SER A 99 2.36 -4.47 -16.01
CA SER A 99 2.35 -5.88 -15.63
C SER A 99 2.02 -6.05 -14.14
N SER A 100 2.63 -5.23 -13.28
CA SER A 100 2.38 -5.28 -11.84
C SER A 100 0.99 -4.75 -11.46
N THR A 101 0.41 -3.79 -12.20
CA THR A 101 -0.99 -3.39 -11.98
C THR A 101 -1.96 -4.55 -12.22
N ARG A 102 -1.74 -5.38 -13.25
CA ARG A 102 -2.55 -6.58 -13.49
C ARG A 102 -2.38 -7.62 -12.39
N VAL A 103 -1.15 -7.84 -11.94
CA VAL A 103 -0.88 -8.74 -10.81
C VAL A 103 -1.56 -8.26 -9.53
N ILE A 104 -1.59 -6.95 -9.29
CA ILE A 104 -2.27 -6.37 -8.12
C ILE A 104 -3.79 -6.44 -8.26
N GLU A 105 -4.33 -6.25 -9.47
CA GLU A 105 -5.75 -6.47 -9.78
C GLU A 105 -6.17 -7.89 -9.41
N ASP A 106 -5.46 -8.90 -9.91
CA ASP A 106 -5.70 -10.31 -9.60
C ASP A 106 -5.61 -10.57 -8.10
N LEU A 107 -4.57 -10.03 -7.44
CA LEU A 107 -4.37 -10.13 -6.01
C LEU A 107 -5.58 -9.60 -5.21
N ILE A 108 -6.06 -8.40 -5.55
CA ILE A 108 -7.21 -7.79 -4.87
C ILE A 108 -8.44 -8.69 -5.01
N MET A 109 -8.70 -9.17 -6.23
CA MET A 109 -9.88 -9.99 -6.53
C MET A 109 -9.83 -11.36 -5.86
N ASP A 110 -8.67 -12.02 -5.84
CA ASP A 110 -8.53 -13.32 -5.20
C ASP A 110 -8.40 -13.23 -3.68
N ALA A 111 -7.86 -12.14 -3.14
CA ALA A 111 -7.90 -11.87 -1.71
C ALA A 111 -9.35 -11.70 -1.23
N ALA A 112 -10.17 -10.93 -1.94
CA ALA A 112 -11.61 -10.79 -1.64
C ALA A 112 -12.31 -12.16 -1.58
N LYS A 113 -12.06 -13.03 -2.57
CA LYS A 113 -12.61 -14.40 -2.59
C LYS A 113 -12.08 -15.25 -1.42
N SER A 114 -10.76 -15.23 -1.19
CA SER A 114 -10.09 -16.08 -0.20
C SER A 114 -10.52 -15.76 1.23
N PHE A 115 -10.68 -14.46 1.53
CA PHE A 115 -11.15 -14.00 2.84
C PHE A 115 -12.68 -13.88 2.94
N LYS A 116 -13.40 -14.09 1.83
CA LYS A 116 -14.87 -13.99 1.74
C LYS A 116 -15.40 -12.63 2.20
N ILE A 117 -14.73 -11.56 1.77
CA ILE A 117 -15.10 -10.17 2.04
C ILE A 117 -15.29 -9.40 0.73
N PRO A 118 -16.22 -8.43 0.67
CA PRO A 118 -16.37 -7.58 -0.52
C PRO A 118 -15.19 -6.62 -0.67
N LEU A 119 -14.97 -6.08 -1.87
CA LEU A 119 -13.92 -5.08 -2.13
C LEU A 119 -14.04 -3.85 -1.23
N SER A 120 -15.26 -3.44 -0.88
CA SER A 120 -15.53 -2.35 0.06
C SER A 120 -15.11 -2.63 1.51
N ARG A 121 -14.56 -3.82 1.79
CA ARG A 121 -13.93 -4.19 3.07
C ARG A 121 -12.40 -4.38 2.94
N ILE A 122 -11.81 -3.97 1.81
CA ILE A 122 -10.38 -4.04 1.55
C ILE A 122 -9.79 -2.64 1.48
N ILE A 123 -8.67 -2.41 2.15
CA ILE A 123 -7.79 -1.24 1.93
C ILE A 123 -6.56 -1.74 1.19
N LEU A 124 -6.19 -1.03 0.12
CA LEU A 124 -4.88 -1.19 -0.51
C LEU A 124 -3.94 -0.14 0.07
N SER A 125 -2.84 -0.60 0.66
CA SER A 125 -1.83 0.21 1.30
C SER A 125 -0.49 0.01 0.58
N GLY A 126 0.33 1.05 0.46
CA GLY A 126 1.65 0.90 -0.13
C GLY A 126 2.67 1.90 0.38
N TYR A 127 3.91 1.44 0.54
CA TYR A 127 5.06 2.25 0.92
C TYR A 127 6.00 2.48 -0.26
N SER A 128 6.43 3.72 -0.50
CA SER A 128 7.40 4.06 -1.55
C SER A 128 6.97 3.52 -2.92
N GLN A 129 7.74 2.63 -3.53
CA GLN A 129 7.35 1.94 -4.76
C GLN A 129 5.97 1.25 -4.67
N GLY A 130 5.62 0.67 -3.52
CA GLY A 130 4.29 0.13 -3.29
C GLY A 130 3.20 1.20 -3.25
N GLY A 131 3.50 2.41 -2.74
CA GLY A 131 2.58 3.54 -2.72
C GLY A 131 2.23 4.04 -4.13
N VAL A 132 3.22 4.04 -5.02
CA VAL A 132 3.03 4.28 -6.45
C VAL A 132 2.05 3.27 -7.04
N MET A 133 2.25 1.98 -6.76
CA MET A 133 1.37 0.92 -7.25
C MET A 133 -0.05 0.97 -6.65
N THR A 134 -0.16 1.38 -5.39
CA THR A 134 -1.45 1.60 -4.71
C THR A 134 -2.29 2.64 -5.45
N LEU A 135 -1.69 3.76 -5.86
CA LEU A 135 -2.37 4.76 -6.69
C LEU A 135 -2.64 4.22 -8.10
N ALA A 136 -1.69 3.45 -8.64
CA ALA A 136 -1.76 2.94 -9.99
C ALA A 136 -2.91 1.97 -10.26
N GLU A 137 -3.25 1.17 -9.26
CA GLU A 137 -4.28 0.16 -9.38
C GLU A 137 -5.51 0.45 -8.51
N GLY A 138 -5.32 0.88 -7.27
CA GLY A 138 -6.39 0.98 -6.29
C GLY A 138 -7.52 1.95 -6.66
N THR A 139 -7.24 2.97 -7.47
CA THR A 139 -8.26 3.95 -7.92
C THR A 139 -9.28 3.38 -8.90
N LYS A 140 -9.02 2.19 -9.48
CA LYS A 140 -9.91 1.51 -10.42
C LYS A 140 -10.96 0.63 -9.74
N HIS A 141 -10.93 0.53 -8.41
CA HIS A 141 -11.74 -0.40 -7.62
C HIS A 141 -12.63 0.33 -6.62
N ASN A 142 -13.70 -0.33 -6.14
CA ASN A 142 -14.52 0.15 -5.02
C ASN A 142 -13.96 -0.35 -3.68
N LEU A 143 -12.71 0.04 -3.37
CA LEU A 143 -12.05 -0.31 -2.12
C LEU A 143 -12.54 0.57 -0.97
N ALA A 144 -12.32 0.14 0.27
CA ALA A 144 -12.66 0.92 1.45
C ALA A 144 -11.77 2.17 1.61
N GLY A 145 -10.56 2.14 1.04
CA GLY A 145 -9.63 3.26 1.07
C GLY A 145 -8.29 2.90 0.43
N LEU A 146 -7.53 3.93 0.05
CA LEU A 146 -6.12 3.80 -0.32
C LEU A 146 -5.26 4.48 0.74
N LEU A 147 -4.21 3.78 1.17
CA LEU A 147 -3.26 4.29 2.15
C LEU A 147 -1.87 4.34 1.50
N VAL A 148 -1.36 5.54 1.29
CA VAL A 148 -0.10 5.77 0.58
C VAL A 148 0.90 6.35 1.54
N PHE A 149 2.04 5.68 1.70
CA PHE A 149 3.18 6.18 2.46
C PHE A 149 4.32 6.51 1.51
N ALA A 150 4.82 7.74 1.55
CA ALA A 150 5.99 8.19 0.80
C ALA A 150 5.95 7.79 -0.69
N GLY A 151 4.81 7.98 -1.37
CA GLY A 151 4.60 7.56 -2.76
C GLY A 151 4.60 8.73 -3.75
N VAL A 152 4.15 8.45 -4.98
CA VAL A 152 3.86 9.47 -6.00
C VAL A 152 2.90 8.91 -7.07
N LEU A 153 2.03 9.75 -7.62
CA LEU A 153 1.27 9.41 -8.82
C LEU A 153 2.20 9.46 -10.03
N LEU A 154 2.41 8.35 -10.76
CA LEU A 154 3.33 8.35 -11.93
C LEU A 154 2.88 9.37 -13.00
N THR A 155 1.63 9.29 -13.41
CA THR A 155 1.08 10.09 -14.51
C THR A 155 -0.42 10.30 -14.31
N PRO A 156 -1.00 11.43 -14.76
CA PRO A 156 -2.46 11.60 -14.73
C PRO A 156 -3.22 10.53 -15.52
N ARG A 157 -2.56 9.86 -16.48
CA ARG A 157 -3.16 8.75 -17.24
C ARG A 157 -3.57 7.57 -16.34
N THR A 158 -2.89 7.42 -15.22
CA THR A 158 -3.19 6.42 -14.21
C THR A 158 -4.64 6.51 -13.70
N LEU A 159 -5.25 7.69 -13.76
CA LEU A 159 -6.60 7.94 -13.28
C LEU A 159 -7.69 7.79 -14.37
N GLN A 160 -7.33 7.42 -15.61
CA GLN A 160 -8.29 7.38 -16.74
C GLN A 160 -9.40 6.33 -16.58
N ASN A 161 -9.14 5.28 -15.79
CA ASN A 161 -10.08 4.18 -15.54
C ASN A 161 -10.56 4.16 -14.08
N ALA A 162 -10.69 5.35 -13.48
CA ALA A 162 -11.19 5.51 -12.13
C ALA A 162 -12.57 4.84 -11.94
N HIS A 163 -12.75 4.16 -10.83
CA HIS A 163 -14.08 3.68 -10.46
C HIS A 163 -14.99 4.87 -10.10
N VAL A 164 -16.28 4.81 -10.43
CA VAL A 164 -17.26 5.86 -10.09
C VAL A 164 -17.33 6.08 -8.58
N HIS A 165 -17.13 5.01 -7.81
CA HIS A 165 -16.96 5.02 -6.35
C HIS A 165 -15.50 4.79 -5.99
N SER A 166 -14.59 5.58 -6.54
CA SER A 166 -13.17 5.49 -6.19
C SER A 166 -12.97 5.68 -4.69
N PRO A 167 -12.05 4.92 -4.06
CA PRO A 167 -11.76 5.01 -2.63
C PRO A 167 -11.24 6.39 -2.24
N GLU A 168 -11.53 6.78 -0.99
CA GLU A 168 -10.84 7.90 -0.37
C GLU A 168 -9.37 7.55 -0.13
N ILE A 169 -8.49 8.55 -0.27
CA ILE A 169 -7.04 8.38 -0.23
C ILE A 169 -6.51 9.08 1.01
N MET A 170 -5.74 8.37 1.84
CA MET A 170 -4.85 8.98 2.82
C MET A 170 -3.42 8.89 2.32
N PHE A 171 -2.75 10.03 2.26
CA PHE A 171 -1.38 10.15 1.81
C PHE A 171 -0.51 10.69 2.94
N ILE A 172 0.45 9.88 3.38
CA ILE A 172 1.33 10.17 4.50
C ILE A 172 2.75 10.33 3.96
N HIS A 173 3.43 11.43 4.28
CA HIS A 173 4.74 11.75 3.71
C HIS A 173 5.68 12.39 4.74
N GLY A 174 6.98 12.08 4.66
CA GLY A 174 8.00 12.72 5.49
C GLY A 174 8.33 14.13 5.00
N GLU A 175 8.46 15.09 5.91
CA GLU A 175 8.84 16.47 5.55
C GLU A 175 10.23 16.55 4.91
N ASN A 176 11.18 15.79 5.45
CA ASN A 176 12.59 15.78 5.05
C ASN A 176 12.95 14.54 4.21
N ASP A 177 11.99 14.05 3.42
CA ASP A 177 12.20 12.88 2.57
C ASP A 177 13.11 13.20 1.38
N GLU A 178 14.36 12.76 1.43
CA GLU A 178 15.35 12.97 0.36
C GLU A 178 15.22 11.95 -0.79
N VAL A 179 14.46 10.86 -0.59
CA VAL A 179 14.27 9.80 -1.60
C VAL A 179 13.09 10.14 -2.49
N MET A 180 11.98 10.55 -1.89
CA MET A 180 10.81 11.12 -2.57
C MET A 180 10.50 12.48 -1.95
N PRO A 181 11.04 13.59 -2.52
CA PRO A 181 10.82 14.92 -1.98
C PRO A 181 9.34 15.30 -1.88
N LEU A 182 9.01 16.23 -0.97
CA LEU A 182 7.64 16.74 -0.80
C LEU A 182 6.97 17.23 -2.09
N SER A 183 7.75 17.66 -3.09
CA SER A 183 7.23 18.01 -4.41
C SER A 183 6.48 16.86 -5.09
N ALA A 184 6.80 15.61 -4.78
CA ALA A 184 6.08 14.43 -5.25
C ALA A 184 4.66 14.34 -4.66
N LEU A 185 4.52 14.65 -3.35
CA LEU A 185 3.22 14.78 -2.70
C LEU A 185 2.43 15.94 -3.31
N GLU A 186 3.04 17.12 -3.43
CA GLU A 186 2.35 18.31 -3.95
C GLU A 186 1.88 18.11 -5.40
N TYR A 187 2.71 17.50 -6.25
CA TYR A 187 2.32 17.10 -7.59
C TYR A 187 1.13 16.13 -7.58
N THR A 188 1.20 15.08 -6.75
CA THR A 188 0.11 14.10 -6.65
C THR A 188 -1.19 14.73 -6.16
N LYS A 189 -1.10 15.58 -5.14
CA LYS A 189 -2.23 16.33 -4.56
C LYS A 189 -2.89 17.24 -5.57
N GLN A 190 -2.11 17.96 -6.38
CA GLN A 190 -2.64 18.80 -7.45
C GLN A 190 -3.48 17.96 -8.42
N ILE A 191 -2.93 16.87 -8.97
CA ILE A 191 -3.62 16.04 -9.96
C ILE A 191 -4.87 15.38 -9.37
N LEU A 192 -4.80 14.85 -8.15
CA LEU A 192 -5.96 14.23 -7.49
C LEU A 192 -7.08 15.24 -7.22
N SER A 193 -6.72 16.46 -6.82
CA SER A 193 -7.67 17.57 -6.61
C SER A 193 -8.35 17.97 -7.92
N GLU A 194 -7.60 18.13 -9.02
CA GLU A 194 -8.15 18.44 -10.35
C GLU A 194 -9.13 17.37 -10.86
N LYS A 195 -8.99 16.13 -10.38
CA LYS A 195 -9.87 15.00 -10.70
C LYS A 195 -10.94 14.72 -9.63
N ASN A 196 -11.09 15.59 -8.63
CA ASN A 196 -12.06 15.50 -7.54
C ASN A 196 -11.96 14.22 -6.70
N TYR A 197 -10.75 13.66 -6.54
CA TYR A 197 -10.53 12.59 -5.57
C TYR A 197 -10.58 13.14 -4.15
N LYS A 198 -11.17 12.37 -3.23
CA LYS A 198 -11.13 12.66 -1.80
C LYS A 198 -9.75 12.27 -1.25
N LEU A 199 -8.97 13.28 -0.88
CA LEU A 199 -7.61 13.14 -0.42
C LEU A 199 -7.45 13.77 0.97
N GLU A 200 -6.92 13.01 1.92
CA GLU A 200 -6.39 13.48 3.19
C GLU A 200 -4.86 13.36 3.17
N THR A 201 -4.15 14.40 3.58
CA THR A 201 -2.68 14.40 3.63
C THR A 201 -2.18 14.54 5.07
N VAL A 202 -1.15 13.77 5.42
CA VAL A 202 -0.43 13.89 6.69
C VAL A 202 1.05 14.09 6.40
N ILE A 203 1.60 15.21 6.85
CA ILE A 203 3.04 15.47 6.78
C ILE A 203 3.65 15.11 8.12
N CYS A 204 4.65 14.23 8.11
CA CYS A 204 5.42 13.86 9.27
C CYS A 204 6.61 14.82 9.42
N GLU A 205 6.42 15.88 10.21
CA GLU A 205 7.44 16.89 10.49
C GLU A 205 8.76 16.25 10.96
N GLY A 206 9.87 16.80 10.48
CA GLY A 206 11.23 16.33 10.79
C GLY A 206 11.59 14.95 10.22
N SER A 207 10.66 14.23 9.59
CA SER A 207 10.85 12.82 9.22
C SER A 207 11.32 12.66 7.77
N GLY A 208 12.23 11.71 7.54
CA GLY A 208 12.68 11.32 6.20
C GLY A 208 11.85 10.19 5.58
N HIS A 209 12.45 9.42 4.67
CA HIS A 209 11.82 8.28 3.97
C HIS A 209 11.59 7.07 4.90
N SER A 210 10.53 7.10 5.72
CA SER A 210 10.25 6.05 6.70
C SER A 210 8.79 6.01 7.14
N MET A 211 8.35 4.87 7.69
CA MET A 211 7.09 4.74 8.43
C MET A 211 7.34 4.86 9.93
N ASN A 212 7.23 6.08 10.45
CA ASN A 212 7.40 6.41 11.87
C ASN A 212 6.10 6.23 12.68
N GLU A 213 6.15 6.56 13.98
CA GLU A 213 4.99 6.47 14.87
C GLU A 213 3.78 7.29 14.38
N LEU A 214 3.96 8.57 14.03
CA LEU A 214 2.87 9.44 13.56
C LEU A 214 2.21 8.87 12.29
N SER A 215 3.01 8.33 11.37
CA SER A 215 2.51 7.70 10.15
C SER A 215 1.64 6.48 10.46
N LEU A 216 2.07 5.63 11.40
CA LEU A 216 1.33 4.43 11.79
C LEU A 216 0.07 4.79 12.58
N GLN A 217 0.12 5.79 13.47
CA GLN A 217 -1.07 6.28 14.18
C GLN A 217 -2.11 6.85 13.20
N SER A 218 -1.66 7.60 12.20
CA SER A 218 -2.53 8.16 11.16
C SER A 218 -3.18 7.07 10.32
N ALA A 219 -2.39 6.05 9.93
CA ALA A 219 -2.88 4.87 9.23
C ALA A 219 -3.92 4.09 10.04
N ILE A 220 -3.68 3.87 11.34
CA ILE A 220 -4.62 3.19 12.24
C ILE A 220 -5.93 3.97 12.32
N ARG A 221 -5.87 5.30 12.48
CA ARG A 221 -7.06 6.17 12.48
C ARG A 221 -7.86 6.01 11.19
N PHE A 222 -7.18 5.99 10.04
CA PHE A 222 -7.82 5.80 8.74
C PHE A 222 -8.47 4.42 8.63
N ILE A 223 -7.73 3.34 8.89
CA ILE A 223 -8.20 1.95 8.82
C ILE A 223 -9.43 1.76 9.71
N CYS A 224 -9.33 2.12 10.99
CA CYS A 224 -10.44 1.99 11.95
C CYS A 224 -11.61 2.92 11.62
N GLY A 225 -11.37 4.03 10.91
CA GLY A 225 -12.41 4.94 10.44
C GLY A 225 -13.25 4.39 9.29
N ARG A 226 -12.69 3.50 8.45
CA ARG A 226 -13.37 2.95 7.26
C ARG A 226 -14.29 1.78 7.52
N PHE A 227 -14.07 1.06 8.61
CA PHE A 227 -14.77 -0.21 8.87
C PHE A 227 -15.79 -0.14 10.00
N LYS A 228 -16.16 1.07 10.42
CA LYS A 228 -17.20 1.32 11.43
C LYS A 228 -18.58 0.87 10.96
#